data_AF-A0A496SMS7-F1
#
_entry.id   AF-A0A496SMS7-F1
#
_cell.length_a   1.000
_cell.length_b   1.000
_cell.length_c   1.000
_cell.angle_alpha   90.00
_cell.angle_beta   90.00
_cell.angle_gamma   90.00
#
_symmetry.space_group_name_H-M   'P 1'
#
loop_
_entity.id
_entity.type
_entity.pdbx_description
1 polymer ?
#
loop_
_entity_poly.entity_id
_entity_poly.type
_entity_poly.pdbx_seq_one_letter_code
_entity_poly.pdbx_strand_id
1 'polypeptide(L)'
;RRIGKRLSGGKEVPTSAASKLTATSGRFEIGALGAVTCQVEYSEDDSVCTEPQSWFSVLRVKRGFLKDSELNLLYAGKEGDRSNRVEAIDGELRKGGLRFGFVSARSHKEGTRGAYGGIEKPKWTSHPAL
;
A
#
# COMPACT_ATOMS: atom_id res chain seq x y z
N ARG A 1 -9.64 1.37 7.36
CA ARG A 1 -8.80 2.60 7.41
C ARG A 1 -9.38 3.61 6.42
N ARG A 2 -9.30 4.91 6.72
CA ARG A 2 -9.89 6.00 5.93
C ARG A 2 -8.83 6.73 5.09
N ILE A 3 -9.24 7.29 3.95
CA ILE A 3 -8.46 8.26 3.16
C ILE A 3 -8.90 9.67 3.57
N GLY A 4 -7.92 10.57 3.76
CA GLY A 4 -8.10 11.84 4.48
C GLY A 4 -7.67 11.73 5.94
N LYS A 5 -6.98 12.75 6.45
CA LYS A 5 -6.46 12.80 7.82
C LYS A 5 -7.40 13.60 8.73
N ARG A 6 -7.29 13.36 10.04
CA ARG A 6 -7.79 14.31 11.05
C ARG A 6 -6.82 15.47 11.17
N LEU A 7 -7.37 16.68 11.24
CA LEU A 7 -6.64 17.92 11.43
C LEU A 7 -6.74 18.36 12.90
N SER A 8 -5.90 19.30 13.31
CA SER A 8 -6.05 19.98 14.60
C SER A 8 -7.44 20.61 14.71
N GLY A 9 -7.93 20.74 15.95
CA GLY A 9 -9.30 21.21 16.21
C GLY A 9 -10.41 20.22 15.81
N GLY A 10 -10.06 18.97 15.48
CA GLY A 10 -11.03 17.90 15.22
C GLY A 10 -11.68 17.91 13.84
N LYS A 11 -11.29 18.86 12.97
CA LYS A 11 -11.71 18.88 11.56
C LYS A 11 -11.16 17.66 10.83
N GLU A 12 -11.87 17.23 9.79
CA GLU A 12 -11.50 16.07 8.99
C GLU A 12 -11.46 16.44 7.53
N VAL A 13 -10.49 15.89 6.80
CA VAL A 13 -10.41 16.08 5.35
C VAL A 13 -11.41 15.12 4.69
N PRO A 14 -12.46 15.61 4.02
CA PRO A 14 -13.42 14.74 3.36
C PRO A 14 -12.88 14.23 2.02
N THR A 15 -13.34 13.04 1.63
CA THR A 15 -13.11 12.49 0.30
C THR A 15 -14.16 13.04 -0.65
N SER A 16 -13.74 13.71 -1.72
CA SER A 16 -14.67 14.24 -2.74
C SER A 16 -15.15 13.15 -3.70
N ALA A 17 -14.25 12.26 -4.11
CA ALA A 17 -14.54 11.14 -5.00
C ALA A 17 -13.63 9.96 -4.71
N ALA A 18 -14.12 8.75 -4.92
CA ALA A 18 -13.30 7.54 -4.86
C ALA A 18 -13.82 6.47 -5.80
N SER A 19 -12.90 5.66 -6.33
CA SER A 19 -13.21 4.47 -7.11
C SER A 19 -12.34 3.31 -6.66
N LYS A 20 -12.89 2.10 -6.75
CA LYS A 20 -12.18 0.86 -6.46
C LYS A 20 -12.54 -0.17 -7.52
N LEU A 21 -11.51 -0.83 -8.04
CA LEU A 21 -11.64 -1.93 -8.97
C LEU A 21 -10.92 -3.13 -8.39
N THR A 22 -11.54 -4.31 -8.47
CA THR A 22 -10.90 -5.58 -8.16
C THR A 22 -11.30 -6.59 -9.23
N ALA A 23 -10.33 -7.31 -9.76
CA ALA A 23 -10.55 -8.31 -10.78
C ALA A 23 -9.68 -9.54 -10.53
N THR A 24 -10.21 -10.70 -10.89
CA THR A 24 -9.49 -11.97 -10.82
C THR A 24 -9.60 -12.67 -12.16
N SER A 25 -8.48 -13.17 -12.67
CA SER A 25 -8.43 -13.93 -13.93
C SER A 25 -7.36 -15.00 -13.84
N GLY A 26 -7.78 -16.27 -13.86
CA GLY A 26 -6.89 -17.42 -13.71
C GLY A 26 -6.08 -17.33 -12.42
N ARG A 27 -4.75 -17.17 -12.57
CA ARG A 27 -3.82 -17.04 -11.43
C ARG A 27 -3.49 -15.59 -11.07
N PHE A 28 -4.18 -14.61 -11.65
CA PHE A 28 -3.95 -13.20 -11.37
C PHE A 28 -5.09 -12.61 -10.56
N GLU A 29 -4.74 -11.77 -9.59
CA GLU A 29 -5.67 -10.83 -8.95
C GLU A 29 -5.11 -9.42 -9.10
N ILE A 30 -5.95 -8.47 -9.49
CA ILE A 30 -5.60 -7.07 -9.66
C ILE A 30 -6.54 -6.25 -8.79
N GLY A 31 -5.99 -5.30 -8.04
CA GLY A 31 -6.75 -4.34 -7.26
C GLY A 31 -6.25 -2.93 -7.54
N ALA A 32 -7.16 -2.01 -7.83
CA ALA A 32 -6.85 -0.59 -7.95
C ALA A 32 -7.80 0.23 -7.09
N LEU A 33 -7.29 1.30 -6.49
CA LEU A 33 -8.08 2.28 -5.76
C LEU A 33 -7.56 3.67 -6.11
N GLY A 34 -8.48 4.58 -6.40
CA GLY A 34 -8.22 6.02 -6.54
C GLY A 34 -9.14 6.81 -5.62
N ALA A 35 -8.64 7.87 -5.01
CA ALA A 35 -9.47 8.77 -4.20
C ALA A 35 -8.94 10.20 -4.23
N VAL A 36 -9.86 11.17 -4.21
CA VAL A 36 -9.55 12.60 -4.11
C VAL A 36 -10.11 13.14 -2.82
N THR A 37 -9.36 14.03 -2.20
CA THR A 37 -9.75 14.75 -0.99
C THR A 37 -10.01 16.21 -1.29
N CYS A 38 -10.94 16.84 -0.56
CA CYS A 38 -11.16 18.28 -0.68
C CYS A 38 -10.01 19.06 -0.01
N GLN A 39 -9.84 20.30 -0.44
CA GLN A 39 -9.11 21.29 0.35
C GLN A 39 -9.93 21.65 1.59
N VAL A 40 -9.28 21.78 2.75
CA VAL A 40 -9.93 22.15 4.02
C VAL A 40 -9.09 23.15 4.78
N GLU A 41 -9.71 24.28 5.15
CA GLU A 41 -9.12 25.23 6.09
C GLU A 41 -9.35 24.77 7.53
N TYR A 42 -8.31 24.89 8.36
CA TYR A 42 -8.32 24.50 9.75
C TYR A 42 -7.46 25.44 10.59
N SER A 43 -7.63 25.38 11.91
CA SER A 43 -6.89 26.23 12.84
C SER A 43 -5.87 25.38 13.60
N GLU A 44 -4.65 25.85 13.67
CA GLU A 44 -3.55 25.24 14.40
C GLU A 44 -2.78 26.36 15.12
N ASP A 45 -2.71 26.30 16.46
CA ASP A 45 -2.01 27.28 17.31
C ASP A 45 -2.30 28.75 16.91
N ASP A 46 -3.59 29.12 16.90
CA ASP A 46 -4.12 30.44 16.51
C ASP A 46 -3.79 30.91 15.08
N SER A 47 -3.24 30.02 14.24
CA SER A 47 -2.97 30.26 12.83
C SER A 47 -4.03 29.56 11.94
N VAL A 48 -4.40 30.21 10.84
CA VAL A 48 -5.23 29.60 9.80
C VAL A 48 -4.33 28.83 8.84
N CYS A 49 -4.56 27.53 8.74
CA CYS A 49 -3.84 26.61 7.88
C CYS A 49 -4.78 26.02 6.83
N THR A 50 -4.20 25.58 5.71
CA THR A 50 -4.94 24.96 4.62
C THR A 50 -4.36 23.58 4.36
N GLU A 51 -5.19 22.54 4.45
CA GLU A 51 -4.85 21.24 3.91
C GLU A 51 -5.20 21.22 2.42
N PRO A 52 -4.21 21.03 1.52
CA PRO A 52 -4.46 21.04 0.09
C PRO A 52 -5.18 19.78 -0.37
N GLN A 53 -5.93 19.91 -1.46
CA GLN A 53 -6.48 18.76 -2.18
C GLN A 53 -5.36 17.77 -2.51
N SER A 54 -5.63 16.48 -2.27
CA SER A 54 -4.69 15.40 -2.56
C SER A 54 -5.38 14.25 -3.27
N TRP A 55 -4.66 13.65 -4.23
CA TRP A 55 -5.02 12.40 -4.90
C TRP A 55 -4.28 11.22 -4.26
N PHE A 56 -5.00 10.15 -3.96
CA PHE A 56 -4.47 8.91 -3.43
C PHE A 56 -4.68 7.80 -4.45
N SER A 57 -3.64 7.00 -4.69
CA SER A 57 -3.71 5.85 -5.59
C SER A 57 -3.08 4.62 -4.96
N VAL A 58 -3.72 3.46 -5.14
CA VAL A 58 -3.19 2.16 -4.75
C VAL A 58 -3.34 1.21 -5.93
N LEU A 59 -2.30 0.45 -6.22
CA LEU A 59 -2.32 -0.64 -7.19
C LEU A 59 -1.75 -1.88 -6.52
N ARG A 60 -2.43 -3.01 -6.69
CA ARG A 60 -1.96 -4.33 -6.27
C ARG A 60 -2.09 -5.29 -7.44
N VAL A 61 -1.04 -6.06 -7.68
CA VAL A 61 -1.07 -7.18 -8.62
C VAL A 61 -0.55 -8.40 -7.89
N LYS A 62 -1.34 -9.46 -7.84
CA LYS A 62 -0.97 -10.76 -7.30
C LYS A 62 -0.94 -11.77 -8.44
N ARG A 63 0.08 -12.62 -8.45
CA ARG A 63 0.19 -13.78 -9.33
C ARG A 63 0.50 -15.02 -8.53
N GLY A 64 -0.40 -16.00 -8.60
CA GLY A 64 -0.13 -17.37 -8.17
C GLY A 64 0.78 -18.08 -9.18
N PHE A 65 1.75 -18.85 -8.70
CA PHE A 65 2.56 -19.78 -9.48
C PHE A 65 2.78 -21.05 -8.68
N LEU A 66 2.99 -22.18 -9.36
CA LEU A 66 2.86 -23.51 -8.72
C LEU A 66 1.47 -23.68 -8.09
N LYS A 67 1.28 -24.73 -7.27
CA LYS A 67 -0.02 -25.04 -6.66
C LYS A 67 -0.37 -24.06 -5.53
N ASP A 68 0.64 -23.62 -4.77
CA ASP A 68 0.47 -22.82 -3.55
C ASP A 68 1.53 -21.72 -3.36
N SER A 69 2.20 -21.26 -4.43
CA SER A 69 3.13 -20.11 -4.34
C SER A 69 2.51 -18.85 -4.93
N GLU A 70 2.93 -17.70 -4.43
CA GLU A 70 2.45 -16.41 -4.91
C GLU A 70 3.51 -15.32 -4.85
N LEU A 71 3.36 -14.36 -5.76
CA LEU A 71 4.12 -13.11 -5.81
C LEU A 71 3.12 -11.97 -5.90
N ASN A 72 3.35 -10.93 -5.14
CA ASN A 72 2.54 -9.73 -5.07
C ASN A 72 3.43 -8.52 -5.35
N LEU A 73 2.89 -7.57 -6.11
CA LEU A 73 3.41 -6.22 -6.26
C LEU A 73 2.38 -5.25 -5.68
N LEU A 74 2.86 -4.27 -4.93
CA LEU A 74 2.04 -3.23 -4.33
C LEU A 74 2.64 -1.87 -4.62
N TYR A 75 1.78 -0.93 -4.96
CA TYR A 75 2.08 0.49 -5.06
C TYR A 75 1.05 1.26 -4.25
N ALA A 76 1.49 2.28 -3.50
CA ALA A 76 0.63 3.24 -2.84
C ALA A 76 1.24 4.64 -2.98
N GLY A 77 0.48 5.59 -3.50
CA GLY A 77 0.90 6.97 -3.74
C GLY A 77 -0.07 7.99 -3.17
N LYS A 78 0.47 9.15 -2.83
CA LYS A 78 -0.24 10.40 -2.54
C LYS A 78 0.39 11.49 -3.39
N GLU A 79 -0.44 12.18 -4.17
CA GLU A 79 -0.08 13.33 -4.99
C GLU A 79 -0.87 14.57 -4.52
N GLY A 80 -0.28 15.76 -4.60
CA GLY A 80 -0.88 17.00 -4.11
C GLY A 80 0.21 18.07 -3.98
N ASP A 81 0.22 18.79 -2.85
CA ASP A 81 1.32 19.72 -2.54
C ASP A 81 2.69 19.02 -2.41
N ARG A 82 2.70 17.74 -2.02
CA ARG A 82 3.88 16.88 -2.04
C ARG A 82 3.55 15.47 -2.53
N SER A 83 4.42 14.95 -3.39
CA SER A 83 4.37 13.59 -3.91
C SER A 83 5.08 12.60 -3.00
N ASN A 84 4.37 11.55 -2.58
CA ASN A 84 4.92 10.47 -1.78
C ASN A 84 4.43 9.13 -2.30
N ARG A 85 5.31 8.14 -2.39
CA ARG A 85 4.94 6.79 -2.82
C ARG A 85 5.70 5.69 -2.09
N VAL A 86 5.09 4.52 -2.04
CA VAL A 86 5.70 3.27 -1.58
C VAL A 86 5.44 2.21 -2.63
N GLU A 87 6.50 1.49 -2.99
CA GLU A 87 6.47 0.33 -3.86
C GLU A 87 6.94 -0.88 -3.04
N ALA A 88 6.27 -2.01 -3.16
CA ALA A 88 6.65 -3.22 -2.46
C ALA A 88 6.46 -4.46 -3.34
N ILE A 89 7.28 -5.46 -3.05
CA ILE A 89 7.18 -6.82 -3.56
C ILE A 89 7.12 -7.75 -2.36
N ASP A 90 6.15 -8.66 -2.36
CA ASP A 90 6.02 -9.69 -1.34
C ASP A 90 5.62 -11.01 -1.97
N GLY A 91 5.79 -12.10 -1.26
CA GLY A 91 5.40 -13.39 -1.78
C GLY A 91 5.62 -14.52 -0.82
N GLU A 92 5.14 -15.68 -1.24
CA GLU A 92 5.33 -16.93 -0.52
C GLU A 92 5.69 -18.03 -1.52
N LEU A 93 6.85 -18.63 -1.31
CA LEU A 93 7.34 -19.76 -2.10
C LEU A 93 7.08 -21.05 -1.33
N ARG A 94 6.50 -22.04 -2.00
CA ARG A 94 6.22 -23.37 -1.43
C ARG A 94 6.69 -24.47 -2.35
N LYS A 95 7.57 -25.33 -1.85
CA LYS A 95 8.09 -26.49 -2.58
C LYS A 95 8.40 -27.64 -1.61
N GLY A 96 7.66 -28.74 -1.69
CA GLY A 96 7.76 -29.84 -0.73
C GLY A 96 7.45 -29.35 0.69
N GLY A 97 8.33 -29.66 1.65
CA GLY A 97 8.24 -29.20 3.04
C GLY A 97 8.74 -27.76 3.30
N LEU A 98 9.28 -27.08 2.28
CA LEU A 98 9.81 -25.71 2.42
C LEU A 98 8.72 -24.67 2.16
N ARG A 99 8.64 -23.68 3.05
CA ARG A 99 7.89 -22.43 2.87
C ARG A 99 8.82 -21.24 3.11
N PHE A 100 8.84 -20.29 2.20
CA PHE A 100 9.63 -19.07 2.32
C PHE A 100 8.76 -17.85 2.02
N GLY A 101 8.48 -17.03 3.03
CA GLY A 101 7.78 -15.76 2.87
C GLY A 101 8.74 -14.59 2.87
N PHE A 102 8.48 -13.57 2.07
CA PHE A 102 9.28 -12.35 2.07
C PHE A 102 8.42 -11.11 1.78
N VAL A 103 8.91 -9.94 2.21
CA VAL A 103 8.45 -8.62 1.77
C VAL A 103 9.65 -7.69 1.68
N SER A 104 9.70 -6.89 0.63
CA SER A 104 10.66 -5.80 0.45
C SER A 104 9.91 -4.59 -0.07
N ALA A 105 10.18 -3.41 0.52
CA ALA A 105 9.52 -2.17 0.19
C ALA A 105 10.51 -1.03 0.07
N ARG A 106 10.21 -0.10 -0.84
CA ARG A 106 10.92 1.16 -1.03
C ARG A 106 9.94 2.31 -0.92
N SER A 107 10.32 3.32 -0.16
CA SER A 107 9.59 4.58 -0.06
C SER A 107 10.31 5.69 -0.79
N HIS A 108 9.53 6.56 -1.41
CA HIS A 108 9.96 7.81 -1.99
C HIS A 108 9.12 8.92 -1.37
N LYS A 109 9.79 9.93 -0.84
CA LYS A 109 9.16 11.13 -0.28
C LYS A 109 9.82 12.34 -0.88
N GLU A 110 9.03 13.22 -1.48
CA GLU A 110 9.54 14.45 -2.05
C GLU A 110 10.34 15.27 -1.03
N GLY A 111 11.47 15.83 -1.48
CA GLY A 111 12.40 16.58 -0.63
C GLY A 111 13.28 15.76 0.30
N THR A 112 13.24 14.41 0.24
CA THR A 112 14.09 13.55 1.08
C THR A 112 14.68 12.37 0.32
N ARG A 113 15.74 11.75 0.88
CA ARG A 113 16.27 10.48 0.37
C ARG A 113 15.29 9.35 0.68
N GLY A 114 15.00 8.52 -0.33
CA GLY A 114 14.14 7.34 -0.15
C GLY A 114 14.71 6.34 0.86
N ALA A 115 13.82 5.56 1.49
CA ALA A 115 14.18 4.55 2.48
C ALA A 115 13.68 3.16 2.05
N TYR A 116 14.34 2.12 2.54
CA TYR A 116 14.04 0.71 2.25
C TYR A 116 13.73 -0.04 3.55
N GLY A 117 12.93 -1.10 3.45
CA GLY A 117 12.67 -2.02 4.55
C GLY A 117 12.13 -3.35 4.04
N GLY A 118 12.34 -4.42 4.81
CA GLY A 118 11.89 -5.75 4.43
C GLY A 118 11.98 -6.75 5.58
N ILE A 119 11.29 -7.88 5.43
CA ILE A 119 11.30 -9.01 6.37
C ILE A 119 11.28 -10.30 5.57
N GLU A 120 12.07 -11.28 6.00
CA GLU A 120 12.11 -12.64 5.46
C GLU A 120 11.68 -13.63 6.55
N LYS A 121 10.91 -14.66 6.16
CA LYS A 121 10.35 -15.66 7.07
C LYS A 121 10.50 -17.08 6.48
N PRO A 122 11.66 -17.72 6.63
CA PRO A 122 11.83 -19.12 6.25
C PRO A 122 11.14 -20.05 7.26
N LYS A 123 10.47 -21.10 6.76
CA LYS A 123 9.90 -22.18 7.56
C LYS A 123 10.08 -23.52 6.85
N TRP A 124 10.61 -24.50 7.57
CA TRP A 124 10.71 -25.89 7.10
C TRP A 124 9.75 -26.77 7.91
N THR A 125 9.01 -27.63 7.22
CA THR A 125 8.21 -28.69 7.83
C THR A 125 8.66 -30.03 7.27
N SER A 126 9.36 -30.83 8.07
CA SER A 126 9.58 -32.24 7.79
C SER A 126 8.31 -33.00 8.14
N HIS A 127 7.66 -33.63 7.16
CA HIS A 127 6.78 -34.74 7.49
C HIS A 127 7.67 -35.96 7.83
N PRO A 128 7.36 -36.72 8.90
CA PRO A 128 8.01 -38.00 9.09
C PRO A 128 7.69 -38.86 7.85
N ALA A 129 8.72 -39.53 7.32
CA ALA A 129 8.50 -40.56 6.32
C ALA A 129 7.58 -41.62 6.96
N LEU A 130 6.43 -41.87 6.32
CA LEU A 130 5.59 -43.05 6.59
C LEU A 130 6.28 -44.29 6.02
#